data_AF-A0A369K287-F1
#
_entry.id   AF-A0A369K287-F1
#
_cell.length_a   1.000
_cell.length_b   1.000
_cell.length_c   1.000
_cell.angle_alpha   90.00
_cell.angle_beta   90.00
_cell.angle_gamma   90.00
#
_symmetry.space_group_name_H-M   'P 1'
#
loop_
_entity.id
_entity.type
_entity.pdbx_description
1 polymer ?
#
loop_
_entity_poly.entity_id
_entity_poly.type
_entity_poly.pdbx_seq_one_letter_code
_entity_poly.pdbx_strand_id
1 'polypeptide(L)'
;MSENSPELTSATAMKLATAKQKKDTGDQAFKLGETKAALLAYHEASIASDLLSRSSSAPTPSKDGKEVKEKTEVDEILEKIYANMSACHIKNQNWQRAVDTANKALAKNENNYKAMFRKGKALGEQGFFEKAVKILEEVKEKNPSDKSIVDAELTRLRAIDNERERANKQKLKGFLNKAEKKAAAVASSDASASTTDPA
;
A
#
# COMPACT_ATOMS: atom_id res chain seq x y z
N MET A 1 39.94 -17.78 16.70
CA MET A 1 39.04 -18.86 16.30
C MET A 1 37.74 -18.66 17.07
N SER A 2 36.73 -18.06 16.44
CA SER A 2 35.47 -17.70 17.11
C SER A 2 34.61 -18.94 17.27
N GLU A 3 34.56 -19.51 18.47
CA GLU A 3 33.59 -20.53 18.84
C GLU A 3 32.19 -19.89 18.88
N ASN A 4 31.42 -20.08 17.81
CA ASN A 4 30.00 -19.78 17.82
C ASN A 4 29.27 -21.01 18.38
N SER A 5 28.86 -20.94 19.66
CA SER A 5 28.31 -22.07 20.42
C SER A 5 27.05 -22.69 19.79
N PRO A 6 26.84 -24.03 19.91
CA PRO A 6 25.68 -24.74 19.35
C PRO A 6 24.31 -24.35 19.97
N GLU A 7 24.28 -23.65 21.10
CA GLU A 7 23.03 -23.15 21.70
C GLU A 7 22.44 -21.94 20.95
N LEU A 8 23.29 -21.07 20.37
CA LEU A 8 22.84 -19.87 19.66
C LEU A 8 22.13 -20.21 18.33
N THR A 9 22.59 -21.26 17.66
CA THR A 9 21.99 -21.75 16.41
C THR A 9 20.63 -22.39 16.66
N SER A 10 20.48 -23.14 17.77
CA SER A 10 19.21 -23.73 18.20
C SER A 10 18.16 -22.65 18.54
N ALA A 11 18.53 -21.62 19.31
CA ALA A 11 17.62 -20.53 19.68
C ALA A 11 17.16 -19.71 18.46
N THR A 12 18.05 -19.50 17.49
CA THR A 12 17.74 -18.84 16.21
C THR A 12 16.76 -19.65 15.37
N ALA A 13 16.99 -20.96 15.26
CA ALA A 13 16.10 -21.88 14.56
C ALA A 13 14.70 -21.93 15.20
N MET A 14 14.62 -21.94 16.53
CA MET A 14 13.34 -21.90 17.25
C MET A 14 12.57 -20.60 16.96
N LYS A 15 13.22 -19.44 17.02
CA LYS A 15 12.57 -18.15 16.71
C LYS A 15 12.06 -18.08 15.27
N LEU A 16 12.84 -18.61 14.33
CA LEU A 16 12.45 -18.71 12.92
C LEU A 16 11.24 -19.64 12.73
N ALA A 17 11.22 -20.78 13.43
CA ALA A 17 10.08 -21.69 13.43
C ALA A 17 8.83 -21.03 14.00
N THR A 18 8.96 -20.26 15.10
CA THR A 18 7.85 -19.48 15.65
C THR A 18 7.31 -18.46 14.65
N ALA A 19 8.18 -17.73 13.94
CA ALA A 19 7.76 -16.77 12.92
C ALA A 19 6.98 -17.45 11.78
N LYS A 20 7.46 -18.60 11.30
CA LYS A 20 6.77 -19.42 10.28
C LYS A 20 5.40 -19.88 10.77
N GLN A 21 5.33 -20.43 11.98
CA GLN A 21 4.08 -20.89 12.59
C GLN A 21 3.06 -19.74 12.69
N LYS A 22 3.47 -18.56 13.18
CA LYS A 22 2.59 -17.38 13.29
C LYS A 22 2.12 -16.88 11.94
N LYS A 23 2.99 -16.90 10.93
CA LYS A 23 2.61 -16.59 9.55
C LYS A 23 1.59 -17.59 9.00
N ASP A 24 1.72 -18.88 9.30
CA ASP A 24 0.75 -19.89 8.87
C ASP A 24 -0.60 -19.78 9.61
N THR A 25 -0.59 -19.41 10.89
CA THR A 25 -1.82 -19.01 11.62
C THR A 25 -2.52 -17.84 10.94
N GLY A 26 -1.75 -16.83 10.50
CA GLY A 26 -2.27 -15.70 9.73
C GLY A 26 -2.87 -16.12 8.39
N ASP A 27 -2.21 -17.04 7.66
CA ASP A 27 -2.71 -17.57 6.40
C ASP A 27 -4.04 -18.32 6.59
N GLN A 28 -4.17 -19.10 7.67
CA GLN A 28 -5.41 -19.81 8.01
C GLN A 28 -6.55 -18.84 8.36
N ALA A 29 -6.31 -17.88 9.25
CA ALA A 29 -7.29 -16.86 9.60
C ALA A 29 -7.74 -16.05 8.37
N PHE A 30 -6.80 -15.74 7.46
CA PHE A 30 -7.12 -15.03 6.21
C PHE A 30 -8.05 -15.84 5.30
N LYS A 31 -7.80 -17.16 5.17
CA LYS A 31 -8.67 -18.08 4.42
C LYS A 31 -10.07 -18.18 5.01
N LEU A 32 -10.19 -18.16 6.34
CA LEU A 32 -11.47 -18.12 7.06
C LEU A 32 -12.18 -16.76 6.96
N GLY A 33 -11.51 -15.74 6.40
CA GLY A 33 -12.05 -14.40 6.26
C GLY A 33 -11.89 -13.52 7.49
N GLU A 34 -11.25 -14.03 8.54
CA GLU A 34 -10.97 -13.33 9.80
C GLU A 34 -9.78 -12.37 9.64
N THR A 35 -9.97 -11.28 8.90
CA THR A 35 -8.88 -10.37 8.54
C THR A 35 -8.19 -9.71 9.73
N LYS A 36 -8.90 -9.48 10.84
CA LYS A 36 -8.33 -8.93 12.08
C LYS A 36 -7.39 -9.93 12.77
N ALA A 37 -7.82 -11.17 12.92
CA ALA A 37 -7.01 -12.24 13.49
C ALA A 37 -5.78 -12.52 12.60
N ALA A 38 -5.96 -12.52 11.28
CA ALA A 38 -4.88 -12.64 10.31
C ALA A 38 -3.83 -11.51 10.49
N LEU A 39 -4.27 -10.25 10.56
CA LEU A 39 -3.37 -9.12 10.77
C LEU A 39 -2.59 -9.21 12.09
N LEU A 40 -3.24 -9.64 13.17
CA LEU A 40 -2.58 -9.85 14.46
C LEU A 40 -1.49 -10.92 14.34
N ALA A 41 -1.81 -12.08 13.79
CA ALA A 41 -0.85 -13.17 13.61
C ALA A 41 0.32 -12.79 12.70
N TYR A 42 0.07 -12.05 11.61
CA TYR A 42 1.14 -11.52 10.76
C TYR A 42 2.00 -10.48 11.48
N HIS A 43 1.40 -9.65 12.33
CA HIS A 43 2.16 -8.67 13.10
C HIS A 43 3.09 -9.37 14.11
N GLU A 44 2.60 -10.37 14.84
CA GLU A 44 3.41 -11.19 15.73
C GLU A 44 4.55 -11.89 14.98
N ALA A 45 4.26 -12.46 13.80
CA ALA A 45 5.26 -13.07 12.94
C ALA A 45 6.33 -12.06 12.49
N SER A 46 5.93 -10.84 12.12
CA SER A 46 6.84 -9.78 11.68
C SER A 46 7.78 -9.34 12.79
N ILE A 47 7.29 -9.23 14.02
CA ILE A 47 8.11 -8.85 15.19
C ILE A 47 9.13 -9.95 15.49
N ALA A 48 8.71 -11.22 15.46
CA ALA A 48 9.61 -12.35 15.69
C ALA A 48 10.74 -12.41 14.63
N SER A 49 10.39 -12.15 13.36
CA SER A 49 11.37 -12.08 12.27
C SER A 49 12.28 -10.86 12.34
N ASP A 50 11.77 -9.67 12.69
CA ASP A 50 12.58 -8.44 12.80
C ASP A 50 13.60 -8.54 13.94
N LEU A 51 13.19 -9.07 15.10
CA LEU A 51 14.09 -9.33 16.22
C LEU A 51 15.24 -10.25 15.81
N LEU A 52 14.97 -11.25 14.96
CA LEU A 52 15.98 -12.16 14.45
C LEU A 52 16.91 -11.46 13.44
N SER A 53 16.37 -10.67 12.52
CA SER A 53 17.16 -9.89 11.56
C SER A 53 18.15 -8.95 12.26
N ARG A 54 17.71 -8.28 13.34
CA ARG A 54 18.53 -7.38 14.16
C ARG A 54 19.57 -8.11 15.02
N SER A 55 19.28 -9.34 15.43
CA SER A 55 20.23 -10.18 16.18
C SER A 55 21.35 -10.72 15.28
N SER A 56 21.11 -10.84 13.97
CA SER A 56 22.08 -11.35 12.99
C SER A 56 22.86 -10.25 12.28
N SER A 57 22.49 -8.97 12.44
CA SER A 57 23.15 -7.84 11.79
C SER A 57 24.39 -7.38 12.58
N ALA A 58 25.47 -8.16 12.52
CA ALA A 58 26.80 -7.57 12.62
C ALA A 58 27.08 -6.87 11.27
N PRO A 59 27.38 -5.55 11.23
CA PRO A 59 27.71 -4.89 9.98
C PRO A 59 29.05 -5.42 9.48
N THR A 60 29.05 -6.14 8.36
CA THR A 60 30.27 -6.40 7.61
C THR A 60 30.52 -5.20 6.68
N PRO A 61 31.62 -4.45 6.83
CA PRO A 61 31.95 -3.40 5.89
C PRO A 61 32.42 -4.00 4.57
N SER A 62 31.55 -3.97 3.55
CA SER A 62 31.91 -4.34 2.17
C SER A 62 32.67 -3.18 1.52
N LYS A 63 33.86 -3.48 0.95
CA LYS A 63 34.82 -2.50 0.41
C LYS A 63 34.49 -1.92 -0.97
N ASP A 64 33.44 -2.37 -1.62
CA ASP A 64 33.05 -1.89 -2.94
C ASP A 64 31.59 -1.45 -2.88
N GLY A 65 31.33 -0.17 -3.16
CA GLY A 65 30.07 0.55 -2.92
C GLY A 65 28.82 0.10 -3.68
N LYS A 66 28.61 -1.21 -3.84
CA LYS A 66 27.32 -1.83 -4.15
C LYS A 66 26.98 -2.79 -3.01
N GLU A 67 26.11 -2.35 -2.10
CA GLU A 67 25.49 -3.23 -1.10
C GLU A 67 24.61 -4.27 -1.81
N VAL A 68 25.20 -5.42 -2.16
CA VAL A 68 24.41 -6.62 -2.43
C VAL A 68 24.12 -7.25 -1.07
N LYS A 69 23.02 -6.84 -0.43
CA LYS A 69 22.49 -7.57 0.72
C LYS A 69 22.05 -8.94 0.24
N GLU A 70 22.80 -9.97 0.62
CA GLU A 70 22.39 -11.35 0.41
C GLU A 70 21.01 -11.55 1.05
N LYS A 71 20.01 -11.97 0.27
CA LYS A 71 18.65 -12.16 0.78
C LYS A 71 18.67 -13.28 1.81
N THR A 72 18.38 -12.93 3.06
CA THR A 72 18.31 -13.92 4.14
C THR A 72 16.97 -14.66 4.11
N GLU A 73 16.93 -15.86 4.67
CA GLU A 73 15.67 -16.59 4.87
C GLU A 73 14.64 -15.76 5.66
N VAL A 74 15.11 -14.88 6.55
CA VAL A 74 14.28 -13.94 7.31
C VAL A 74 13.66 -12.88 6.40
N ASP A 75 14.43 -12.34 5.44
CA ASP A 75 13.92 -11.36 4.49
C ASP A 75 12.84 -11.96 3.57
N GLU A 76 12.98 -13.22 3.15
CA GLU A 76 11.96 -13.93 2.38
C GLU A 76 10.66 -14.15 3.16
N ILE A 77 10.77 -14.44 4.46
CA ILE A 77 9.60 -14.59 5.34
C ILE A 77 8.93 -13.23 5.55
N LEU A 78 9.70 -12.19 5.86
CA LEU A 78 9.19 -10.83 6.05
C LEU A 78 8.49 -10.32 4.79
N GLU A 79 9.08 -10.53 3.61
CA GLU A 79 8.46 -10.22 2.33
C GLU A 79 7.04 -10.81 2.22
N LYS A 80 6.90 -12.12 2.48
CA LYS A 80 5.63 -12.83 2.39
C LYS A 80 4.63 -12.33 3.43
N ILE A 81 5.07 -12.10 4.67
CA ILE A 81 4.24 -11.55 5.75
C ILE A 81 3.70 -10.18 5.34
N TYR A 82 4.56 -9.26 4.93
CA TYR A 82 4.14 -7.91 4.54
C TYR A 82 3.22 -7.92 3.31
N ALA A 83 3.49 -8.79 2.34
CA ALA A 83 2.62 -8.95 1.18
C ALA A 83 1.21 -9.44 1.59
N ASN A 84 1.11 -10.35 2.57
CA ASN A 84 -0.16 -10.86 3.07
C ASN A 84 -0.89 -9.86 3.97
N MET A 85 -0.17 -9.06 4.77
CA MET A 85 -0.75 -7.91 5.50
C MET A 85 -1.38 -6.90 4.53
N SER A 86 -0.70 -6.61 3.40
CA SER A 86 -1.26 -5.73 2.36
C SER A 86 -2.57 -6.29 1.79
N ALA A 87 -2.66 -7.59 1.56
CA ALA A 87 -3.91 -8.24 1.14
C ALA A 87 -5.04 -8.10 2.18
N CYS A 88 -4.72 -8.24 3.48
CA CYS A 88 -5.67 -8.02 4.56
C CYS A 88 -6.16 -6.57 4.61
N HIS A 89 -5.25 -5.60 4.47
CA HIS A 89 -5.61 -4.19 4.44
C HIS A 89 -6.47 -3.82 3.23
N ILE A 90 -6.21 -4.40 2.05
CA ILE A 90 -7.09 -4.26 0.87
C ILE A 90 -8.49 -4.80 1.16
N LYS A 91 -8.60 -5.99 1.77
CA LYS A 91 -9.90 -6.59 2.10
C LYS A 91 -10.69 -5.74 3.10
N ASN A 92 -9.99 -5.00 3.97
CA ASN A 92 -10.56 -4.06 4.92
C ASN A 92 -10.67 -2.62 4.39
N GLN A 93 -10.40 -2.38 3.09
CA GLN A 93 -10.38 -1.05 2.46
C GLN A 93 -9.46 -0.02 3.15
N ASN A 94 -8.47 -0.50 3.91
CA ASN A 94 -7.46 0.34 4.56
C ASN A 94 -6.33 0.63 3.57
N TRP A 95 -6.62 1.44 2.55
CA TRP A 95 -5.74 1.64 1.41
C TRP A 95 -4.35 2.17 1.76
N GLN A 96 -4.26 3.12 2.70
CA GLN A 96 -2.97 3.67 3.14
C GLN A 96 -2.07 2.57 3.72
N ARG A 97 -2.60 1.78 4.67
CA ARG A 97 -1.88 0.66 5.28
C ARG A 97 -1.53 -0.43 4.28
N ALA A 98 -2.37 -0.65 3.27
CA ALA A 98 -2.08 -1.58 2.19
C ALA A 98 -0.86 -1.14 1.36
N VAL A 99 -0.73 0.16 1.06
CA VAL A 99 0.44 0.73 0.39
C VAL A 99 1.68 0.61 1.27
N ASP A 100 1.59 0.97 2.55
CA ASP A 100 2.72 0.93 3.48
C ASP A 100 3.28 -0.49 3.62
N THR A 101 2.41 -1.48 3.81
CA THR A 101 2.81 -2.89 3.93
C THR A 101 3.30 -3.46 2.60
N ALA A 102 2.72 -3.07 1.46
CA ALA A 102 3.26 -3.45 0.15
C ALA A 102 4.66 -2.87 -0.08
N ASN A 103 4.92 -1.61 0.30
CA ASN A 103 6.25 -1.01 0.21
C ASN A 103 7.27 -1.76 1.09
N LYS A 104 6.88 -2.18 2.30
CA LYS A 104 7.74 -3.02 3.15
C LYS A 104 8.06 -4.36 2.52
N ALA A 105 7.10 -5.00 1.84
CA ALA A 105 7.36 -6.23 1.10
C ALA A 105 8.34 -6.00 -0.06
N LEU A 106 8.13 -4.92 -0.84
CA LEU A 106 8.98 -4.57 -1.97
C LEU A 106 10.40 -4.17 -1.54
N ALA A 107 10.57 -3.59 -0.35
CA ALA A 107 11.89 -3.31 0.23
C ALA A 107 12.67 -4.59 0.58
N LYS A 108 12.00 -5.73 0.73
CA LYS A 108 12.63 -7.05 0.90
C LYS A 108 12.81 -7.78 -0.43
N ASN A 109 11.85 -7.62 -1.34
CA ASN A 109 11.92 -8.16 -2.69
C ASN A 109 11.19 -7.27 -3.69
N GLU A 110 11.96 -6.53 -4.48
CA GLU A 110 11.44 -5.64 -5.51
C GLU A 110 10.65 -6.39 -6.59
N ASN A 111 10.95 -7.68 -6.80
CA ASN A 111 10.29 -8.55 -7.78
C ASN A 111 9.07 -9.28 -7.19
N ASN A 112 8.53 -8.84 -6.05
CA ASN A 112 7.25 -9.36 -5.55
C ASN A 112 6.09 -8.71 -6.31
N TYR A 113 5.74 -9.28 -7.47
CA TYR A 113 4.67 -8.78 -8.33
C TYR A 113 3.29 -8.77 -7.65
N LYS A 114 3.04 -9.67 -6.68
CA LYS A 114 1.80 -9.65 -5.89
C LYS A 114 1.72 -8.42 -4.99
N ALA A 115 2.82 -8.03 -4.33
CA ALA A 115 2.89 -6.81 -3.54
C ALA A 115 2.81 -5.56 -4.43
N MET A 116 3.47 -5.58 -5.58
CA MET A 116 3.44 -4.50 -6.57
C MET A 116 2.01 -4.28 -7.11
N PHE A 117 1.32 -5.35 -7.49
CA PHE A 117 -0.10 -5.31 -7.89
C PHE A 117 -1.00 -4.73 -6.79
N ARG A 118 -0.84 -5.21 -5.55
CA ARG A 118 -1.60 -4.71 -4.38
C ARG A 118 -1.35 -3.23 -4.11
N LYS A 119 -0.10 -2.77 -4.24
CA LYS A 119 0.26 -1.35 -4.14
C LYS A 119 -0.44 -0.52 -5.22
N GLY A 120 -0.38 -0.96 -6.48
CA GLY A 120 -1.05 -0.29 -7.60
C GLY A 120 -2.54 -0.16 -7.36
N LYS A 121 -3.20 -1.26 -7.00
CA LYS A 121 -4.63 -1.27 -6.64
C LYS A 121 -4.97 -0.28 -5.52
N ALA A 122 -4.22 -0.31 -4.41
CA ALA A 122 -4.48 0.56 -3.26
C ALA A 122 -4.24 2.05 -3.55
N LEU A 123 -3.27 2.38 -4.42
CA LEU A 123 -3.04 3.76 -4.89
C LEU A 123 -4.18 4.26 -5.76
N GLY A 124 -4.71 3.43 -6.66
CA GLY A 124 -5.84 3.79 -7.50
C GLY A 124 -7.10 4.08 -6.68
N GLU A 125 -7.35 3.26 -5.66
CA GLU A 125 -8.46 3.48 -4.71
C GLU A 125 -8.33 4.80 -3.94
N GLN A 126 -7.11 5.24 -3.64
CA GLN A 126 -6.86 6.55 -3.02
C GLN A 126 -6.99 7.74 -3.98
N GLY A 127 -7.11 7.49 -5.29
CA GLY A 127 -7.17 8.54 -6.31
C GLY A 127 -5.83 8.94 -6.89
N PHE A 128 -4.76 8.20 -6.58
CA PHE A 128 -3.46 8.36 -7.24
C PHE A 128 -3.43 7.51 -8.53
N PHE A 129 -4.33 7.81 -9.47
CA PHE A 129 -4.58 6.99 -10.65
C PHE A 129 -3.34 6.82 -11.53
N GLU A 130 -2.61 7.89 -11.82
CA GLU A 130 -1.42 7.83 -12.69
C GLU A 130 -0.30 6.97 -12.07
N LYS A 131 -0.13 7.07 -10.75
CA LYS A 131 0.82 6.24 -10.01
C LYS A 131 0.41 4.77 -10.03
N ALA A 132 -0.88 4.49 -9.90
CA ALA A 132 -1.42 3.15 -9.96
C ALA A 132 -1.20 2.50 -11.33
N VAL A 133 -1.50 3.22 -12.41
CA VAL A 133 -1.31 2.74 -13.79
C VAL A 133 0.15 2.41 -14.05
N LYS A 134 1.07 3.30 -13.70
CA LYS A 134 2.51 3.06 -13.91
C LYS A 134 2.98 1.77 -13.26
N ILE A 135 2.58 1.53 -12.01
CA ILE A 135 2.96 0.33 -11.25
C ILE A 135 2.32 -0.93 -11.85
N LEU A 136 1.04 -0.85 -12.24
CA LEU A 136 0.32 -1.99 -12.81
C LEU A 136 0.85 -2.39 -14.20
N GLU A 137 1.18 -1.41 -15.06
CA GLU A 137 1.81 -1.70 -16.36
C GLU A 137 3.20 -2.34 -16.17
N GLU A 138 3.96 -1.93 -15.16
CA GLU A 138 5.23 -2.60 -14.81
C GLU A 138 5.02 -4.07 -14.39
N VAL A 139 3.98 -4.36 -13.59
CA VAL A 139 3.61 -5.75 -13.24
C VAL A 139 3.27 -6.54 -14.50
N LYS A 140 2.52 -5.96 -15.44
CA LYS A 140 2.11 -6.61 -16.68
C LYS A 140 3.28 -6.92 -17.60
N GLU A 141 4.26 -6.03 -17.67
CA GLU A 141 5.48 -6.22 -18.46
C GLU A 141 6.37 -7.32 -17.85
N LYS A 142 6.59 -7.26 -16.53
CA LYS A 142 7.52 -8.15 -15.83
C LYS A 142 6.93 -9.50 -15.42
N ASN A 143 5.61 -9.60 -15.28
CA ASN A 143 4.89 -10.84 -15.01
C ASN A 143 3.70 -11.04 -15.96
N PRO A 144 3.95 -11.55 -17.18
CA PRO A 144 2.89 -11.77 -18.18
C PRO A 144 1.76 -12.71 -17.71
N SER A 145 2.02 -13.58 -16.72
CA SER A 145 0.99 -14.47 -16.16
C SER A 145 -0.15 -13.72 -15.46
N ASP A 146 0.13 -12.53 -14.92
CA ASP A 146 -0.86 -11.68 -14.24
C ASP A 146 -1.54 -10.69 -15.20
N LYS A 147 -1.17 -10.65 -16.49
CA LYS A 147 -1.65 -9.65 -17.47
C LYS A 147 -3.17 -9.50 -17.49
N SER A 148 -3.90 -10.61 -17.51
CA SER A 148 -5.37 -10.60 -17.52
C SER A 148 -5.96 -9.92 -16.28
N ILE A 149 -5.40 -10.23 -15.10
CA ILE A 149 -5.85 -9.65 -13.82
C ILE A 149 -5.49 -8.16 -13.77
N VAL A 150 -4.30 -7.79 -14.26
CA VAL A 150 -3.87 -6.40 -14.37
C VAL A 150 -4.77 -5.59 -15.29
N ASP A 151 -5.07 -6.09 -16.49
CA ASP A 151 -5.90 -5.40 -17.47
C ASP A 151 -7.34 -5.19 -16.93
N ALA A 152 -7.88 -6.17 -16.20
CA ALA A 152 -9.17 -6.03 -15.52
C ALA A 152 -9.14 -4.94 -14.43
N GLU A 153 -8.09 -4.90 -13.61
CA GLU A 153 -7.94 -3.90 -12.55
C GLU A 153 -7.71 -2.49 -13.13
N LEU A 154 -6.91 -2.34 -14.19
CA LEU A 154 -6.73 -1.07 -14.91
C LEU A 154 -8.04 -0.56 -15.49
N THR A 155 -8.85 -1.43 -16.09
CA THR A 155 -10.18 -1.09 -16.62
C THR A 155 -11.10 -0.59 -15.50
N ARG A 156 -11.10 -1.27 -14.36
CA ARG A 156 -11.89 -0.87 -13.19
C ARG A 156 -11.44 0.48 -12.63
N LEU A 157 -10.13 0.71 -12.49
CA LEU A 157 -9.58 1.97 -11.99
C LEU A 157 -9.90 3.14 -12.93
N ARG A 158 -9.82 2.93 -14.25
CA ARG A 158 -10.23 3.94 -15.25
C ARG A 158 -11.69 4.34 -15.11
N ALA A 159 -12.58 3.38 -14.84
CA ALA A 159 -14.00 3.68 -14.64
C ALA A 159 -14.21 4.55 -13.39
N ILE A 160 -13.55 4.21 -12.28
CA ILE A 160 -13.61 4.97 -11.01
C ILE A 160 -13.05 6.39 -11.19
N ASP A 161 -11.92 6.51 -11.88
CA ASP A 161 -11.27 7.80 -12.10
C ASP A 161 -12.15 8.73 -12.97
N ASN A 162 -12.69 8.21 -14.07
CA ASN A 162 -13.64 8.94 -14.92
C ASN A 162 -14.88 9.39 -14.15
N GLU A 163 -15.40 8.56 -13.24
CA GLU A 163 -16.54 8.93 -12.40
C GLU A 163 -16.19 10.06 -11.42
N ARG A 164 -15.01 9.98 -10.78
CA ARG A 164 -14.49 11.04 -9.91
C ARG A 164 -14.32 12.35 -10.66
N GLU A 165 -13.75 12.31 -11.86
CA GLU A 165 -13.63 13.49 -12.71
C GLU A 165 -14.98 14.11 -13.07
N ARG A 166 -15.95 13.29 -13.48
CA ARG A 166 -17.30 13.77 -13.82
C ARG A 166 -17.96 14.42 -12.63
N ALA A 167 -17.90 13.79 -11.46
CA ALA A 167 -18.42 14.34 -10.22
C ALA A 167 -17.74 15.67 -9.85
N ASN A 168 -16.42 15.75 -9.99
CA ASN A 168 -15.66 16.98 -9.73
C ASN A 168 -16.03 18.11 -10.70
N LYS A 169 -16.13 17.81 -12.00
CA LYS A 169 -16.57 18.77 -13.04
C LYS A 169 -17.99 19.28 -12.75
N GLN A 170 -18.91 18.40 -12.35
CA GLN A 170 -20.28 18.78 -11.97
C GLN A 170 -20.31 19.68 -10.72
N LYS A 171 -19.56 19.33 -9.68
CA LYS A 171 -19.44 20.14 -8.45
C LYS A 171 -18.87 21.53 -8.74
N LEU A 172 -17.84 21.62 -9.58
CA LEU A 172 -17.23 22.89 -9.97
C LEU A 172 -18.23 23.77 -10.72
N LYS A 173 -18.96 23.21 -11.70
CA LYS A 173 -20.02 23.94 -12.42
C LYS A 173 -21.11 24.46 -11.47
N GLY A 174 -21.55 23.64 -10.52
CA GLY A 174 -22.54 24.05 -9.52
C GLY A 174 -22.05 25.19 -8.62
N PHE A 175 -20.77 25.16 -8.21
CA PHE A 175 -20.15 26.23 -7.43
C PHE A 175 -20.06 27.54 -8.22
N LEU A 176 -19.63 27.48 -9.48
CA LEU A 176 -19.53 28.66 -10.37
C LEU A 176 -20.91 29.30 -10.59
N ASN A 177 -21.93 28.52 -10.95
CA ASN A 177 -23.29 29.04 -11.15
C ASN A 177 -23.85 29.70 -9.86
N LYS A 178 -23.52 29.15 -8.68
CA LYS A 178 -23.94 29.75 -7.40
C LYS A 178 -23.22 31.06 -7.12
N ALA A 179 -21.93 31.14 -7.44
CA ALA A 179 -21.15 32.37 -7.32
C ALA A 179 -21.67 33.47 -8.26
N GLU A 180 -21.98 33.14 -9.51
CA GLU A 180 -22.57 34.05 -10.50
C GLU A 180 -23.93 34.58 -10.05
N LYS A 181 -24.83 33.70 -9.59
CA LYS A 181 -26.14 34.12 -9.05
C LYS A 181 -26.00 35.04 -7.84
N LYS A 182 -25.03 34.76 -6.95
CA LYS A 182 -24.77 35.61 -5.78
C LYS A 182 -24.23 36.98 -6.19
N ALA A 183 -23.29 37.03 -7.14
CA ALA A 183 -22.75 38.28 -7.67
C ALA A 183 -23.83 39.12 -8.35
N ALA A 184 -24.70 38.50 -9.15
CA ALA A 184 -25.83 39.17 -9.79
C ALA A 184 -26.83 39.73 -8.77
N ALA A 185 -27.13 38.98 -7.70
CA ALA A 185 -28.02 39.45 -6.63
C ALA A 185 -27.44 40.68 -5.89
N VAL A 186 -26.15 40.66 -5.57
CA VAL A 186 -25.47 41.80 -4.91
C VAL A 186 -25.43 43.03 -5.81
N ALA A 187 -25.13 42.85 -7.11
CA ALA A 187 -25.14 43.97 -8.07
C ALA A 187 -26.54 44.60 -8.22
N SER A 188 -27.60 43.78 -8.15
CA SER A 188 -28.98 44.29 -8.19
C SER A 188 -29.42 45.04 -6.93
N SER A 189 -28.86 44.70 -5.76
CA SER A 189 -29.17 45.40 -4.50
C SER A 189 -28.42 46.72 -4.32
N ASP A 190 -27.20 46.85 -4.86
CA ASP A 190 -26.46 48.11 -4.82
C ASP A 190 -27.04 49.16 -5.79
N ALA A 191 -27.58 48.72 -6.94
CA ALA A 191 -28.20 49.62 -7.91
C ALA A 191 -29.48 50.29 -7.37
N SER A 192 -30.25 49.61 -6.51
CA SER A 192 -31.49 50.14 -5.93
C SER A 192 -31.29 51.05 -4.70
N ALA A 193 -30.09 51.08 -4.11
CA ALA A 193 -29.76 51.92 -2.96
C ALA A 193 -29.31 53.35 -3.33
N SER A 194 -28.99 53.63 -4.60
CA SER A 194 -28.46 54.94 -5.03
C SER A 194 -29.49 55.94 -5.57
N THR A 195 -30.79 55.59 -5.62
CA THR A 195 -31.85 56.44 -6.21
C THR A 195 -32.76 57.13 -5.19
N THR A 196 -32.27 57.46 -3.99
CA THR A 196 -33.01 58.33 -3.06
C THR A 196 -32.49 59.76 -3.18
N ASP A 197 -33.08 60.53 -4.10
CA ASP A 197 -32.78 61.96 -4.29
C ASP A 197 -33.20 62.77 -3.04
N PRO A 198 -32.39 63.76 -2.62
CA PRO A 198 -32.75 64.68 -1.55
C PRO A 198 -33.67 65.78 -2.08
N ALA A 199 -34.67 66.15 -1.27
CA ALA A 199 -35.65 67.21 -1.51
C ALA A 199 -35.05 68.63 -1.49
#